data_AF-A0A1B9J1R6-F1
#
_entry.id   AF-A0A1B9J1R6-F1
#
_cell.length_a   1.000
_cell.length_b   1.000
_cell.length_c   1.000
_cell.angle_alpha   90.00
_cell.angle_beta   90.00
_cell.angle_gamma   90.00
#
_symmetry.space_group_name_H-M   'P 1'
#
loop_
_entity.id
_entity.type
_entity.pdbx_description
1 polymer ?
#
loop_
_entity_poly.entity_id
_entity_poly.type
_entity_poly.pdbx_seq_one_letter_code
_entity_poly.pdbx_strand_id
1 'polypeptide(L)'
;MSSHSFQSLWSTLTGQTTPSNSQTEVHKDCFALIKSLKEDRNEFERKLKASEDEVSSLKRSLEGAERKLILTRGYHDQLELYQGILVDKLSVDVAKLDSRYFLNTQESSSKSGSGTGLFSTEDENNKLSDHYRSDIRKLVDNEIQSIYNSAIDHALPVQVCLWEGTRLSHVESFPEDLPAREGERRYETLFGNDVPDFAMDDDYGSTLSEIVKRRTLTFVSRMPEDVINSHLQK
;
A
#
# COMPACT_ATOMS: atom_id res chain seq x y z
N MET A 1 -48.56 -11.72 -66.61
CA MET A 1 -47.63 -10.83 -65.89
C MET A 1 -47.42 -11.40 -64.49
N SER A 2 -46.17 -11.66 -64.08
CA SER A 2 -45.81 -12.61 -63.02
C SER A 2 -45.96 -12.03 -61.59
N SER A 3 -46.93 -12.52 -60.82
CA SER A 3 -47.12 -12.22 -59.39
C SER A 3 -46.19 -13.01 -58.46
N HIS A 4 -45.42 -13.97 -58.98
CA HIS A 4 -44.58 -14.88 -58.19
C HIS A 4 -43.31 -14.23 -57.59
N SER A 5 -42.83 -13.09 -58.10
CA SER A 5 -41.59 -12.47 -57.58
C SER A 5 -41.81 -11.74 -56.25
N PHE A 6 -42.98 -11.13 -56.04
CA PHE A 6 -43.25 -10.31 -54.85
C PHE A 6 -43.58 -11.15 -53.61
N GLN A 7 -44.40 -12.20 -53.76
CA GLN A 7 -44.74 -13.09 -52.64
C GLN A 7 -43.50 -13.82 -52.09
N SER A 8 -42.60 -14.25 -52.98
CA SER A 8 -41.34 -14.89 -52.63
C SER A 8 -40.41 -13.92 -51.86
N LEU A 9 -40.25 -12.68 -52.35
CA LEU A 9 -39.42 -11.68 -51.67
C LEU A 9 -39.96 -11.32 -50.29
N TRP A 10 -41.28 -11.13 -50.16
CA TRP A 10 -41.92 -10.80 -48.90
C TRP A 10 -41.72 -11.90 -47.84
N SER A 11 -41.98 -13.15 -48.22
CA SER A 11 -41.80 -14.29 -47.32
C SER A 11 -40.33 -14.44 -46.89
N THR A 12 -39.39 -14.11 -47.76
CA THR A 12 -37.94 -14.18 -47.47
C THR A 12 -37.50 -13.06 -46.51
N LEU A 13 -38.04 -11.85 -46.67
CA LEU A 13 -37.68 -10.68 -45.84
C LEU A 13 -38.33 -10.67 -44.46
N THR A 14 -39.55 -11.21 -44.35
CA THR A 14 -40.38 -11.08 -43.16
C THR A 14 -40.59 -12.39 -42.40
N GLY A 15 -40.36 -13.54 -43.05
CA GLY A 15 -40.75 -14.84 -42.53
C GLY A 15 -42.27 -15.08 -42.48
N GLN A 16 -43.09 -14.18 -43.04
CA GLN A 16 -44.56 -14.22 -42.99
C GLN A 16 -45.20 -14.40 -44.38
N THR A 17 -46.40 -15.01 -44.43
CA THR A 17 -47.20 -15.14 -45.66
C THR A 17 -47.66 -13.78 -46.18
N THR A 18 -47.68 -13.60 -47.50
CA THR A 18 -48.04 -12.31 -48.13
C THR A 18 -49.50 -11.94 -47.81
N PRO A 19 -49.78 -10.73 -47.30
CA PRO A 19 -51.15 -10.31 -46.97
C PRO A 19 -52.07 -10.33 -48.20
N SER A 20 -53.31 -10.80 -48.06
CA SER A 20 -54.36 -10.79 -49.12
C SER A 20 -54.92 -9.39 -49.45
N ASN A 21 -54.24 -8.36 -48.96
CA ASN A 21 -54.76 -7.04 -48.73
C ASN A 21 -54.41 -6.08 -49.87
N SER A 22 -55.10 -4.94 -49.94
CA SER A 22 -54.88 -3.93 -50.98
C SER A 22 -53.40 -3.52 -51.04
N GLN A 23 -52.90 -3.13 -52.22
CA GLN A 23 -51.51 -2.71 -52.42
C GLN A 23 -51.05 -1.65 -51.39
N THR A 24 -51.98 -0.85 -50.88
CA THR A 24 -51.79 0.17 -49.85
C THR A 24 -51.48 -0.39 -48.45
N GLU A 25 -52.07 -1.53 -48.07
CA GLU A 25 -51.80 -2.20 -46.78
C GLU A 25 -50.45 -2.90 -46.78
N VAL A 26 -50.10 -3.58 -47.86
CA VAL A 26 -48.76 -4.18 -48.03
C VAL A 26 -47.67 -3.12 -47.95
N HIS A 27 -47.89 -1.93 -48.51
CA HIS A 27 -46.97 -0.80 -48.37
C HIS A 27 -46.85 -0.33 -46.91
N LYS A 28 -47.95 -0.24 -46.15
CA LYS A 28 -47.93 0.13 -44.73
C LYS A 28 -47.12 -0.87 -43.90
N ASP A 29 -47.34 -2.17 -44.12
CA ASP A 29 -46.64 -3.24 -43.40
C ASP A 29 -45.14 -3.23 -43.73
N CYS A 30 -44.77 -3.00 -45.00
CA CYS A 30 -43.39 -2.77 -45.43
C CYS A 30 -42.75 -1.59 -44.69
N PHE A 31 -43.45 -0.46 -44.60
CA PHE A 31 -42.94 0.73 -43.90
C PHE A 31 -42.77 0.48 -42.39
N ALA A 32 -43.71 -0.23 -41.76
CA ALA A 32 -43.62 -0.61 -40.36
C ALA A 32 -42.41 -1.53 -40.10
N LEU A 33 -42.19 -2.52 -40.96
CA LEU A 33 -41.03 -3.40 -40.87
C LEU A 33 -39.71 -2.64 -41.06
N ILE A 34 -39.62 -1.77 -42.09
CA ILE A 34 -38.43 -0.94 -42.31
C ILE A 34 -38.15 -0.06 -41.09
N LYS A 35 -39.20 0.47 -40.44
CA LYS A 35 -39.05 1.27 -39.23
C LYS A 35 -38.53 0.42 -38.06
N SER A 36 -39.11 -0.76 -37.82
CA SER A 36 -38.65 -1.70 -36.78
C SER A 36 -37.19 -2.10 -37.00
N LEU A 37 -36.82 -2.50 -38.21
CA LEU A 37 -35.44 -2.89 -38.55
C LEU A 37 -34.44 -1.73 -38.36
N LYS A 38 -34.87 -0.48 -38.59
CA LYS A 38 -34.04 0.70 -38.31
C LYS A 38 -33.89 0.93 -36.80
N GLU A 39 -34.94 0.72 -36.02
CA GLU A 39 -34.89 0.82 -34.56
C GLU A 39 -33.96 -0.26 -33.97
N ASP A 40 -34.10 -1.50 -34.44
CA ASP A 40 -33.23 -2.62 -34.07
C ASP A 40 -31.77 -2.34 -34.44
N ARG A 41 -31.51 -1.88 -35.67
CA ARG A 41 -30.16 -1.50 -36.11
C ARG A 41 -29.57 -0.42 -35.21
N ASN A 42 -30.33 0.63 -34.90
CA ASN A 42 -29.87 1.71 -34.02
C ASN A 42 -29.65 1.23 -32.57
N GLU A 43 -30.39 0.21 -32.11
CA GLU A 43 -30.14 -0.43 -30.82
C GLU A 43 -28.86 -1.25 -30.85
N PHE A 44 -28.64 -2.06 -31.89
CA PHE A 44 -27.40 -2.82 -32.06
C PHE A 44 -26.18 -1.91 -32.17
N GLU A 45 -26.26 -0.81 -32.92
CA GLU A 45 -25.19 0.20 -33.00
C GLU A 45 -24.86 0.82 -31.64
N ARG A 46 -25.88 1.11 -30.81
CA ARG A 46 -25.67 1.61 -29.43
C ARG A 46 -25.00 0.56 -28.54
N LYS A 47 -25.45 -0.71 -28.59
CA LYS A 47 -24.85 -1.81 -27.82
C LYS A 47 -23.42 -2.09 -28.23
N LEU A 48 -23.13 -2.06 -29.54
CA LEU A 48 -21.79 -2.24 -30.08
C LEU A 48 -20.85 -1.15 -29.53
N LYS A 49 -21.25 0.12 -29.63
CA LYS A 49 -20.47 1.23 -29.09
C LYS A 49 -20.22 1.11 -27.58
N ALA A 50 -21.25 0.76 -26.80
CA ALA A 50 -21.11 0.56 -25.36
C ALA A 50 -20.10 -0.56 -25.03
N SER A 51 -20.11 -1.66 -25.80
CA SER A 51 -19.14 -2.74 -25.65
C SER A 51 -17.73 -2.32 -26.06
N GLU A 52 -17.57 -1.53 -27.12
CA GLU A 52 -16.27 -0.97 -27.52
C GLU A 52 -15.69 -0.03 -26.45
N ASP A 53 -16.54 0.80 -25.84
CA ASP A 53 -16.17 1.69 -24.73
C ASP A 53 -15.75 0.88 -23.49
N GLU A 54 -16.48 -0.20 -23.16
CA GLU A 54 -16.16 -1.11 -22.07
C GLU A 54 -14.82 -1.83 -22.30
N VAL A 55 -14.60 -2.39 -23.50
CA VAL A 55 -13.32 -3.01 -23.89
C VAL A 55 -12.17 -2.01 -23.78
N SER A 56 -12.38 -0.76 -24.21
CA SER A 56 -11.38 0.30 -24.12
C SER A 56 -11.09 0.71 -22.68
N SER A 57 -12.09 0.66 -21.79
CA SER A 57 -11.91 0.86 -20.36
C SER A 57 -11.10 -0.29 -19.75
N LEU A 58 -11.47 -1.54 -20.03
CA LEU A 58 -10.78 -2.72 -19.50
C LEU A 58 -9.32 -2.80 -19.95
N LYS A 59 -9.02 -2.46 -21.21
CA LYS A 59 -7.63 -2.38 -21.72
C LYS A 59 -6.79 -1.38 -20.91
N ARG A 60 -7.30 -0.18 -20.66
CA ARG A 60 -6.61 0.82 -19.82
C ARG A 60 -6.40 0.33 -18.40
N SER A 61 -7.39 -0.36 -17.81
CA SER A 61 -7.24 -0.96 -16.48
C SER A 61 -6.18 -2.07 -16.46
N LEU A 62 -6.12 -2.90 -17.50
CA LEU A 62 -5.12 -3.96 -17.63
C LEU A 62 -3.71 -3.38 -17.75
N GLU A 63 -3.49 -2.42 -18.64
CA GLU A 63 -2.20 -1.72 -18.79
C GLU A 63 -1.75 -1.08 -17.47
N GLY A 64 -2.68 -0.46 -16.73
CA GLY A 64 -2.42 0.07 -15.41
C GLY A 64 -1.99 -1.00 -14.40
N ALA A 65 -2.69 -2.14 -14.37
CA ALA A 65 -2.36 -3.26 -13.49
C ALA A 65 -1.01 -3.91 -13.84
N GLU A 66 -0.71 -4.08 -15.12
CA GLU A 66 0.59 -4.61 -15.59
C GLU A 66 1.73 -3.68 -15.19
N ARG A 67 1.58 -2.37 -15.36
CA ARG A 67 2.57 -1.38 -14.89
C ARG A 67 2.80 -1.50 -13.39
N LYS A 68 1.73 -1.57 -12.58
CA LYS A 68 1.85 -1.76 -11.12
C LYS A 68 2.58 -3.05 -10.77
N LEU A 69 2.28 -4.15 -11.46
CA LEU A 69 2.92 -5.45 -11.22
C LEU A 69 4.42 -5.43 -11.55
N ILE A 70 4.82 -4.77 -12.64
CA ILE A 70 6.23 -4.59 -13.00
C ILE A 70 6.96 -3.77 -11.93
N LEU A 71 6.38 -2.65 -11.51
CA LEU A 71 6.96 -1.81 -10.44
C LEU A 71 7.05 -2.57 -9.13
N THR A 72 6.01 -3.34 -8.79
CA THR A 72 5.96 -4.14 -7.56
C THR A 72 7.12 -5.15 -7.54
N ARG A 73 7.26 -5.93 -8.61
CA ARG A 73 8.36 -6.91 -8.72
C ARG A 73 9.72 -6.25 -8.75
N GLY A 74 9.86 -5.10 -9.42
CA GLY A 74 11.14 -4.40 -9.56
C GLY A 74 11.65 -3.74 -8.28
N TYR A 75 10.76 -3.44 -7.33
CA TYR A 75 11.10 -2.73 -6.10
C TYR A 75 10.92 -3.55 -4.82
N HIS A 76 10.59 -4.84 -4.93
CA HIS A 76 10.42 -5.69 -3.75
C HIS A 76 11.71 -5.83 -2.94
N ASP A 77 12.85 -6.01 -3.59
CA ASP A 77 14.16 -6.06 -2.91
C ASP A 77 14.48 -4.75 -2.18
N GLN A 78 14.02 -3.61 -2.71
CA GLN A 78 14.18 -2.32 -2.04
C GLN A 78 13.29 -2.23 -0.79
N LEU A 79 12.05 -2.70 -0.88
CA LEU A 79 11.16 -2.79 0.27
C LEU A 79 11.80 -3.62 1.40
N GLU A 80 12.28 -4.82 1.08
CA GLU A 80 12.94 -5.69 2.07
C GLU A 80 14.20 -5.04 2.68
N LEU A 81 15.00 -4.36 1.86
CA LEU A 81 16.19 -3.64 2.32
C LEU A 81 15.82 -2.54 3.33
N TYR A 82 14.84 -1.69 3.01
CA TYR A 82 14.44 -0.59 3.88
C TYR A 82 13.74 -1.07 5.17
N GLN A 83 12.95 -2.15 5.09
CA GLN A 83 12.43 -2.83 6.28
C GLN A 83 13.58 -3.33 7.16
N GLY A 84 14.59 -4.00 6.58
CA GLY A 84 15.76 -4.50 7.30
C GLY A 84 16.54 -3.39 8.00
N ILE A 85 16.88 -2.32 7.27
CA ILE A 85 17.61 -1.17 7.83
C ILE A 85 16.85 -0.54 8.99
N LEU A 86 15.55 -0.31 8.83
CA LEU A 86 14.73 0.34 9.85
C LEU A 86 14.59 -0.56 11.09
N VAL A 87 14.33 -1.85 10.90
CA VAL A 87 14.25 -2.82 12.01
C VAL A 87 15.56 -2.87 12.77
N ASP A 88 16.69 -2.96 12.08
CA ASP A 88 18.01 -3.03 12.72
C ASP A 88 18.30 -1.77 13.54
N LYS A 89 18.07 -0.59 12.97
CA LYS A 89 18.28 0.68 13.66
C LYS A 89 17.42 0.82 14.91
N LEU A 90 16.11 0.57 14.79
CA LEU A 90 15.18 0.70 15.91
C LEU A 90 15.46 -0.34 17.01
N SER A 91 15.89 -1.56 16.63
CA SER A 91 16.26 -2.61 17.58
C SER A 91 17.48 -2.21 18.42
N VAL A 92 18.46 -1.58 17.78
CA VAL A 92 19.64 -1.05 18.46
C VAL A 92 19.26 0.10 19.39
N ASP A 93 18.38 1.01 18.96
CA ASP A 93 17.95 2.14 19.78
C ASP A 93 17.16 1.69 21.02
N VAL A 94 16.24 0.72 20.87
CA VAL A 94 15.54 0.09 22.00
C VAL A 94 16.54 -0.58 22.95
N ALA A 95 17.50 -1.35 22.43
CA ALA A 95 18.50 -2.02 23.25
C ALA A 95 19.33 -1.01 24.05
N LYS A 96 19.74 0.10 23.44
CA LYS A 96 20.46 1.19 24.13
C LYS A 96 19.63 1.80 25.26
N LEU A 97 18.33 2.01 25.04
CA LEU A 97 17.44 2.55 26.07
C LEU A 97 17.20 1.57 27.22
N ASP A 98 16.96 0.29 26.94
CA ASP A 98 16.80 -0.77 27.95
C ASP A 98 18.08 -0.92 28.80
N SER A 99 19.25 -0.94 28.15
CA SER A 99 20.56 -0.98 28.82
C SER A 99 20.78 0.23 29.73
N ARG A 100 20.49 1.45 29.23
CA ARG A 100 20.62 2.68 30.03
C ARG A 100 19.68 2.70 31.23
N TYR A 101 18.44 2.27 31.05
CA TYR A 101 17.47 2.15 32.14
C TYR A 101 18.02 1.22 33.24
N PHE A 102 18.49 0.03 32.86
CA PHE A 102 19.00 -0.97 33.79
C PHE A 102 20.20 -0.47 34.61
N LEU A 103 21.17 0.17 33.95
CA LEU A 103 22.35 0.75 34.61
C LEU A 103 21.95 1.83 35.63
N ASN A 104 21.03 2.73 35.25
CA ASN A 104 20.55 3.78 36.16
C ASN A 104 19.82 3.21 37.38
N THR A 105 19.02 2.15 37.22
CA THR A 105 18.35 1.47 38.33
C THR A 105 19.31 0.72 39.25
N GLN A 106 20.37 0.09 38.71
CA GLN A 106 21.38 -0.59 39.53
C GLN A 106 22.26 0.39 40.32
N GLU A 107 22.66 1.52 39.72
CA GLU A 107 23.45 2.53 40.42
C GLU A 107 22.66 3.18 41.57
N SER A 108 21.34 3.31 41.42
CA SER A 108 20.46 3.84 42.46
C SER A 108 20.18 2.82 43.58
N SER A 109 20.21 1.50 43.30
CA SER A 109 20.15 0.45 44.34
C SER A 109 21.51 0.16 45.01
N SER A 110 22.62 0.55 44.38
CA SER A 110 23.98 0.20 44.78
C SER A 110 24.80 1.41 45.23
N LYS A 111 24.30 2.19 46.20
CA LYS A 111 25.12 3.15 46.95
C LYS A 111 26.08 2.45 47.93
N SER A 112 26.92 1.55 47.44
CA SER A 112 28.16 1.12 48.10
C SER A 112 28.97 0.22 47.16
N GLY A 113 29.92 0.79 46.42
CA GLY A 113 30.90 -0.03 45.72
C GLY A 113 31.41 0.60 44.45
N SER A 114 32.56 1.27 44.56
CA SER A 114 33.43 1.68 43.46
C SER A 114 33.60 0.55 42.43
N GLY A 115 33.06 0.75 41.23
CA GLY A 115 33.31 -0.08 40.05
C GLY A 115 33.30 0.79 38.81
N THR A 116 34.40 1.52 38.58
CA THR A 116 34.71 2.15 37.30
C THR A 116 34.97 1.06 36.25
N GLY A 117 33.92 0.45 35.73
CA GLY A 117 33.94 -0.29 34.48
C GLY A 117 33.43 0.63 33.39
N LEU A 118 34.33 1.18 32.57
CA LEU A 118 33.94 1.71 31.27
C LEU A 118 33.46 0.51 30.43
N PHE A 119 32.16 0.23 30.48
CA PHE A 119 31.53 -0.74 29.58
C PHE A 119 31.60 -0.16 28.16
N SER A 120 32.19 -0.93 27.24
CA SER A 120 32.30 -0.57 25.83
C SER A 120 30.94 -0.78 25.15
N THR A 121 30.01 0.15 25.37
CA THR A 121 28.59 0.06 25.03
C THR A 121 28.25 -0.01 23.53
N GLU A 122 29.23 0.03 22.61
CA GLU A 122 28.92 0.14 21.18
C GLU A 122 28.75 -1.22 20.48
N ASP A 123 29.50 -2.27 20.85
CA ASP A 123 29.44 -3.57 20.15
C ASP A 123 28.62 -4.66 20.89
N GLU A 124 28.55 -4.63 22.22
CA GLU A 124 27.87 -5.65 23.04
C GLU A 124 26.34 -5.51 23.03
N ASN A 125 25.84 -4.29 22.88
CA ASN A 125 24.40 -3.99 22.77
C ASN A 125 23.76 -4.58 21.49
N ASN A 126 24.57 -4.99 20.51
CA ASN A 126 24.07 -5.53 19.25
C ASN A 126 23.36 -6.89 19.45
N LYS A 127 23.83 -7.73 20.38
CA LYS A 127 23.18 -9.02 20.69
C LYS A 127 21.87 -8.87 21.45
N LEU A 128 21.74 -7.82 22.28
CA LEU A 128 20.48 -7.49 22.93
C LEU A 128 19.46 -7.01 21.88
N SER A 129 19.91 -6.27 20.86
CA SER A 129 19.07 -5.81 19.74
C SER A 129 18.38 -6.97 19.00
N ASP A 130 19.04 -8.13 18.87
CA ASP A 130 18.49 -9.31 18.19
C ASP A 130 17.20 -9.81 18.83
N HIS A 131 17.04 -9.63 20.16
CA HIS A 131 15.83 -10.02 20.87
C HIS A 131 14.63 -9.12 20.55
N TYR A 132 14.87 -7.87 20.12
CA TYR A 132 13.81 -6.93 19.75
C TYR A 132 13.46 -6.98 18.26
N ARG A 133 14.35 -7.47 17.39
CA ARG A 133 14.17 -7.48 15.93
C ARG A 133 12.83 -8.05 15.49
N SER A 134 12.40 -9.19 16.06
CA SER A 134 11.15 -9.85 15.65
C SER A 134 9.92 -9.01 15.97
N ASP A 135 9.88 -8.36 17.14
CA ASP A 135 8.72 -7.59 17.56
C ASP A 135 8.68 -6.21 16.89
N ILE A 136 9.84 -5.59 16.69
CA ILE A 136 9.96 -4.35 15.92
C ILE A 136 9.58 -4.59 14.47
N ARG A 137 9.98 -5.71 13.87
CA ARG A 137 9.58 -6.08 12.50
C ARG A 137 8.05 -6.12 12.35
N LYS A 138 7.34 -6.76 13.27
CA LYS A 138 5.86 -6.82 13.26
C LYS A 138 5.21 -5.44 13.31
N LEU A 139 5.86 -4.47 13.96
CA LEU A 139 5.38 -3.09 14.05
C LEU A 139 5.64 -2.31 12.76
N VAL A 140 6.84 -2.47 12.18
CA VAL A 140 7.32 -1.64 11.09
C VAL A 140 6.86 -2.12 9.71
N ASP A 141 6.77 -3.43 9.50
CA ASP A 141 6.55 -4.01 8.16
C ASP A 141 5.29 -3.47 7.48
N ASN A 142 4.19 -3.40 8.22
CA ASN A 142 2.90 -2.90 7.69
C ASN A 142 2.98 -1.44 7.26
N GLU A 143 3.69 -0.61 8.02
CA GLU A 143 3.81 0.82 7.75
C GLU A 143 4.69 1.08 6.53
N ILE A 144 5.81 0.37 6.40
CA ILE A 144 6.68 0.48 5.23
C ILE A 144 6.02 -0.11 3.98
N GLN A 145 5.28 -1.21 4.12
CA GLN A 145 4.45 -1.75 3.04
C GLN A 145 3.40 -0.73 2.59
N SER A 146 2.82 0.05 3.51
CA SER A 146 1.90 1.13 3.16
C SER A 146 2.59 2.22 2.33
N ILE A 147 3.77 2.69 2.75
CA ILE A 147 4.55 3.69 1.99
C ILE A 147 4.85 3.20 0.57
N TYR A 148 5.28 1.94 0.48
CA TYR A 148 5.59 1.28 -0.78
C TYR A 148 4.37 1.18 -1.71
N ASN A 149 3.24 0.70 -1.20
CA ASN A 149 2.01 0.57 -1.97
C ASN A 149 1.52 1.94 -2.45
N SER A 150 1.53 2.95 -1.57
CA SER A 150 1.15 4.31 -1.93
C SER A 150 2.07 4.91 -2.98
N ALA A 151 3.38 4.68 -2.91
CA ALA A 151 4.30 5.15 -3.93
C ALA A 151 3.97 4.55 -5.31
N ILE A 152 3.61 3.26 -5.38
CA ILE A 152 3.20 2.60 -6.63
C ILE A 152 1.85 3.14 -7.13
N ASP A 153 0.88 3.32 -6.22
CA ASP A 153 -0.45 3.80 -6.55
C ASP A 153 -0.45 5.23 -7.11
N HIS A 154 0.43 6.08 -6.58
CA HIS A 154 0.63 7.45 -7.03
C HIS A 154 1.73 7.60 -8.09
N ALA A 155 2.29 6.48 -8.58
CA ALA A 155 3.38 6.44 -9.57
C ALA A 155 4.60 7.31 -9.19
N LEU A 156 4.90 7.41 -7.90
CA LEU A 156 6.06 8.13 -7.36
C LEU A 156 7.32 7.25 -7.40
N PRO A 157 8.52 7.85 -7.32
CA PRO A 157 9.76 7.09 -7.17
C PRO A 157 9.78 6.32 -5.83
N VAL A 158 9.55 5.00 -5.90
CA VAL A 158 9.44 4.11 -4.71
C VAL A 158 10.67 4.23 -3.81
N GLN A 159 11.87 4.25 -4.39
CA GLN A 159 13.11 4.37 -3.63
C GLN A 159 13.19 5.67 -2.81
N VAL A 160 12.70 6.79 -3.37
CA VAL A 160 12.68 8.09 -2.68
C VAL A 160 11.66 8.06 -1.54
N CYS A 161 10.47 7.51 -1.78
CA CYS A 161 9.43 7.39 -0.75
C CYS A 161 9.90 6.52 0.42
N LEU A 162 10.54 5.38 0.13
CA LEU A 162 11.10 4.49 1.16
C LEU A 162 12.26 5.13 1.91
N TRP A 163 13.17 5.81 1.22
CA TRP A 163 14.29 6.53 1.86
C TRP A 163 13.77 7.60 2.81
N GLU A 164 12.92 8.51 2.33
CA GLU A 164 12.39 9.61 3.12
C GLU A 164 11.48 9.12 4.25
N GLY A 165 10.72 8.04 4.00
CA GLY A 165 9.90 7.37 5.00
C GLY A 165 10.69 6.72 6.13
N THR A 166 11.96 6.36 5.93
CA THR A 166 12.74 5.59 6.92
C THR A 166 13.95 6.33 7.50
N ARG A 167 14.46 7.37 6.83
CA ARG A 167 15.72 8.05 7.18
C ARG A 167 15.73 8.64 8.59
N LEU A 168 14.67 9.35 8.97
CA LEU A 168 14.57 10.10 10.24
C LEU A 168 13.99 9.26 11.39
N SER A 169 14.34 7.98 11.42
CA SER A 169 13.91 7.05 12.47
C SER A 169 14.65 7.26 13.79
N HIS A 170 13.94 7.15 14.91
CA HIS A 170 14.50 7.12 16.27
C HIS A 170 13.52 6.51 17.26
N VAL A 171 14.02 6.16 18.44
CA VAL A 171 13.22 5.65 19.57
C VAL A 171 13.42 6.55 20.77
N GLU A 172 12.34 6.88 21.45
CA GLU A 172 12.32 7.64 22.70
C GLU A 172 11.62 6.86 23.81
N SER A 173 12.02 7.09 25.06
CA SER A 173 11.29 6.57 26.21
C SER A 173 9.95 7.27 26.33
N PHE A 174 8.88 6.50 26.51
CA PHE A 174 7.52 7.05 26.65
C PHE A 174 7.45 8.02 27.84
N PRO A 175 6.78 9.18 27.73
CA PRO A 175 6.64 10.13 28.85
C PRO A 175 6.01 9.46 30.09
N GLU A 176 6.46 9.88 31.27
CA GLU A 176 6.15 9.30 32.59
C GLU A 176 4.63 9.23 32.93
N ASP A 177 3.78 9.86 32.12
CA ASP A 177 2.34 10.05 32.36
C ASP A 177 1.46 8.80 32.11
N LEU A 178 2.00 7.71 31.56
CA LEU A 178 1.29 6.44 31.40
C LEU A 178 2.07 5.32 32.10
N PRO A 179 1.64 4.84 33.28
CA PRO A 179 2.40 3.84 34.01
C PRO A 179 2.53 2.57 33.17
N ALA A 180 3.77 2.20 32.87
CA ALA A 180 4.07 0.86 32.43
C ALA A 180 3.69 -0.13 33.54
N ARG A 181 3.25 -1.33 33.17
CA ARG A 181 3.05 -2.38 34.19
C ARG A 181 4.41 -2.72 34.79
N GLU A 182 4.41 -3.20 36.03
CA GLU A 182 5.63 -3.69 36.67
C GLU A 182 6.33 -4.73 35.76
N GLY A 183 7.61 -4.51 35.47
CA GLY A 183 8.39 -5.34 34.54
C GLY A 183 8.24 -5.02 33.04
N GLU A 184 7.47 -4.00 32.66
CA GLU A 184 7.36 -3.53 31.27
C GLU A 184 8.05 -2.17 31.09
N ARG A 185 8.66 -1.94 29.93
CA ARG A 185 9.19 -0.63 29.50
C ARG A 185 8.53 -0.23 28.18
N ARG A 186 8.14 1.04 28.04
CA ARG A 186 7.43 1.54 26.86
C ARG A 186 8.29 2.53 26.10
N TYR A 187 8.27 2.39 24.79
CA TYR A 187 9.05 3.15 23.85
C TYR A 187 8.15 3.72 22.76
N GLU A 188 8.41 4.96 22.39
CA GLU A 188 7.83 5.60 21.23
C GLU A 188 8.83 5.48 20.07
N THR A 189 8.39 4.86 18.99
CA THR A 189 9.17 4.66 17.78
C THR A 189 8.67 5.60 16.71
N LEU A 190 9.52 6.51 16.25
CA LEU A 190 9.17 7.53 15.27
C LEU A 190 9.96 7.31 13.98
N PHE A 191 9.31 7.48 12.83
CA PHE A 191 9.95 7.49 11.51
C PHE A 191 9.07 8.26 10.50
N GLY A 192 9.58 8.56 9.31
CA GLY A 192 8.96 9.46 8.35
C GLY A 192 9.37 10.92 8.55
N ASN A 193 8.77 11.83 7.79
CA ASN A 193 9.15 13.23 7.72
C ASN A 193 7.91 14.14 7.75
N ASP A 194 7.86 15.07 8.72
CA ASP A 194 6.82 16.10 8.81
C ASP A 194 7.25 17.43 8.17
N VAL A 195 8.50 17.54 7.70
CA VAL A 195 9.02 18.77 7.09
C VAL A 195 8.59 18.84 5.63
N PRO A 196 7.89 19.91 5.20
CA PRO A 196 7.37 20.04 3.84
C PRO A 196 8.41 20.35 2.75
N ASP A 197 9.71 20.29 3.05
CA ASP A 197 10.78 20.75 2.14
C ASP A 197 11.19 19.70 1.09
N PHE A 198 10.22 19.07 0.43
CA PHE A 198 10.52 18.40 -0.84
C PHE A 198 10.61 19.47 -1.92
N ALA A 199 11.82 19.94 -2.21
CA ALA A 199 12.13 20.82 -3.34
C ALA A 199 12.04 20.08 -4.70
N MET A 200 11.00 19.27 -4.89
CA MET A 200 10.61 18.67 -6.15
C MET A 200 9.47 19.53 -6.73
N ASP A 201 9.40 19.65 -8.06
CA ASP A 201 8.33 20.38 -8.77
C ASP A 201 6.96 20.21 -8.08
N ASP A 202 6.26 21.34 -7.88
CA ASP A 202 5.11 21.52 -6.97
C ASP A 202 4.01 20.43 -7.05
N ASP A 203 3.89 19.70 -8.16
CA ASP A 203 2.92 18.62 -8.37
C ASP A 203 3.21 17.34 -7.56
N TYR A 204 4.48 17.06 -7.22
CA TYR A 204 4.88 15.83 -6.52
C TYR A 204 5.13 16.03 -5.02
N GLY A 205 5.49 17.24 -4.59
CA GLY A 205 5.91 17.52 -3.22
C GLY A 205 4.81 17.27 -2.18
N SER A 206 3.57 17.63 -2.49
CA SER A 206 2.42 17.47 -1.58
C SER A 206 2.05 16.00 -1.37
N THR A 207 1.92 15.23 -2.45
CA THR A 207 1.60 13.79 -2.40
C THR A 207 2.73 13.00 -1.72
N LEU A 208 4.00 13.34 -2.03
CA LEU A 208 5.14 12.70 -1.38
C LEU A 208 5.13 12.96 0.13
N SER A 209 4.93 14.21 0.55
CA SER A 209 4.84 14.60 1.97
C SER A 209 3.74 13.85 2.71
N GLU A 210 2.57 13.68 2.09
CA GLU A 210 1.48 12.89 2.67
C GLU A 210 1.86 11.42 2.86
N ILE A 211 2.51 10.81 1.87
CA ILE A 211 2.92 9.39 1.91
C ILE A 211 3.99 9.14 2.98
N VAL A 212 5.00 10.01 3.06
CA VAL A 212 6.16 9.86 3.94
C VAL A 212 6.00 10.54 5.31
N LYS A 213 4.79 11.05 5.59
CA LYS A 213 4.43 11.71 6.85
C LYS A 213 4.91 10.91 8.08
N ARG A 214 5.29 11.64 9.13
CA ARG A 214 5.76 11.01 10.38
C ARG A 214 4.73 10.04 10.93
N ARG A 215 5.22 8.86 11.29
CA ARG A 215 4.52 7.77 11.94
C ARG A 215 5.08 7.60 13.35
N THR A 216 4.17 7.37 14.28
CA THR A 216 4.47 7.11 15.68
C THR A 216 3.90 5.75 16.05
N LEU A 217 4.76 4.83 16.46
CA LEU A 217 4.37 3.50 16.93
C LEU A 217 4.78 3.33 18.39
N THR A 218 3.97 2.61 19.17
CA THR A 218 4.32 2.26 20.55
C THR A 218 4.91 0.85 20.58
N PHE A 219 6.13 0.72 21.10
CA PHE A 219 6.77 -0.55 21.39
C PHE A 219 6.78 -0.81 22.90
N VAL A 220 6.48 -2.04 23.32
CA VAL A 220 6.49 -2.45 24.72
C VAL A 220 7.54 -3.54 24.90
N SER A 221 8.65 -3.18 25.54
CA SER A 221 9.66 -4.14 25.97
C SER A 221 9.16 -4.88 27.21
N ARG A 222 9.25 -6.21 27.14
CA ARG A 222 9.05 -7.14 28.27
C ARG A 222 10.33 -7.90 28.58
N MET A 223 11.47 -7.31 28.24
CA MET A 223 12.74 -8.01 28.35
C MET A 223 13.07 -8.28 29.82
N PRO A 224 13.25 -9.55 30.22
CA PRO A 224 13.68 -9.88 31.57
C PRO A 224 15.01 -9.20 31.92
N GLU A 225 15.13 -8.73 33.15
CA GLU A 225 16.33 -8.02 33.62
C GLU A 225 17.58 -8.91 33.61
N ASP A 226 17.44 -10.20 33.85
CA ASP A 226 18.52 -11.18 33.78
C ASP A 226 19.06 -11.33 32.35
N VAL A 227 18.18 -11.26 31.34
CA VAL A 227 18.60 -11.26 29.93
C VAL A 227 19.41 -10.00 29.63
N ILE A 228 18.93 -8.82 30.02
CA ILE A 228 19.66 -7.56 29.83
C ILE A 228 21.02 -7.63 30.54
N ASN A 229 21.02 -8.02 31.80
CA ASN A 229 22.23 -8.14 32.61
C ASN A 229 23.24 -9.12 31.98
N SER A 230 22.77 -10.25 31.41
CA SER A 230 23.64 -11.23 30.75
C SER A 230 24.35 -10.70 29.49
N HIS A 231 23.80 -9.66 28.86
CA HIS A 231 24.40 -8.96 27.71
C HIS A 231 25.19 -7.72 28.11
N LEU A 232 24.99 -7.19 29.32
CA LEU A 232 25.78 -6.07 29.87
C LEU A 232 27.03 -6.51 30.64
N GLN A 233 27.05 -7.73 31.20
CA GLN A 233 28.17 -8.26 31.99
C GLN A 233 29.24 -8.99 31.17
N LYS A 234 29.09 -9.09 29.85
CA LYS A 234 30.02 -9.76 28.93
C LYS A 234 30.79 -8.74 28.15
#